data_AF-A0A1S6QIZ3-F1
#
_entry.id   AF-A0A1S6QIZ3-F1
#
_cell.length_a   1.000
_cell.length_b   1.000
_cell.length_c   1.000
_cell.angle_alpha   90.00
_cell.angle_beta   90.00
_cell.angle_gamma   90.00
#
_symmetry.space_group_name_H-M   'P 1'
#
loop_
_entity.id
_entity.type
_entity.pdbx_description
1 polymer ?
#
loop_
_entity_poly.entity_id
_entity_poly.type
_entity_poly.pdbx_seq_one_letter_code
_entity_poly.pdbx_strand_id
1 'polypeptide(L)' 'MELSISEFAHRYGVEMTAVETYATNGLIGHMTAESQSVVLDDNDRFWVNTIDSFLETGTPIQELKTVLNRCHP' A
#
# COMPACT_ATOMS: atom_id res chain seq x y z
N MET A 1 2.51 -0.20 -14.43
CA MET A 1 2.52 1.27 -14.61
C MET A 1 2.76 1.85 -13.25
N GLU A 2 3.71 2.77 -13.11
CA GLU A 2 4.04 3.38 -11.83
C GLU A 2 3.19 4.63 -11.62
N LEU A 3 2.63 4.77 -10.42
CA LEU A 3 1.70 5.82 -10.02
C LEU A 3 2.20 6.46 -8.73
N SER A 4 2.10 7.78 -8.63
CA SER A 4 2.19 8.45 -7.33
C SER A 4 0.99 8.09 -6.45
N ILE A 5 1.11 8.31 -5.14
CA ILE A 5 0.02 8.09 -4.16
C ILE A 5 -1.27 8.81 -4.58
N SER A 6 -1.17 10.07 -5.02
CA SER A 6 -2.33 10.88 -5.40
C SER A 6 -2.99 10.36 -6.68
N GLU A 7 -2.20 9.98 -7.69
CA GLU A 7 -2.73 9.40 -8.93
C GLU A 7 -3.38 8.04 -8.68
N PHE A 8 -2.76 7.20 -7.85
CA PHE A 8 -3.29 5.90 -7.45
C PHE A 8 -4.62 6.05 -6.71
N ALA A 9 -4.67 6.92 -5.71
CA ALA A 9 -5.88 7.19 -4.93
C ALA A 9 -7.02 7.69 -5.82
N HIS A 10 -6.72 8.65 -6.71
CA HIS A 10 -7.70 9.18 -7.66
C HIS A 10 -8.20 8.10 -8.64
N ARG A 11 -7.30 7.30 -9.21
CA ARG A 11 -7.62 6.27 -10.20
C ARG A 11 -8.47 5.15 -9.63
N TYR A 12 -8.20 4.74 -8.40
CA TYR A 12 -8.88 3.61 -7.76
C TYR A 12 -9.98 4.00 -6.78
N GLY A 13 -10.20 5.30 -6.55
CA GLY A 13 -11.24 5.80 -5.66
C GLY A 13 -11.01 5.39 -4.20
N VAL A 14 -9.76 5.24 -3.80
CA VAL A 14 -9.37 4.91 -2.41
C VAL A 14 -8.94 6.16 -1.67
N GLU A 15 -9.03 6.12 -0.35
CA GLU A 15 -8.69 7.26 0.49
C GLU A 15 -7.15 7.48 0.49
N MET A 16 -6.73 8.71 0.24
CA MET A 16 -5.31 9.03 0.03
C MET A 16 -4.47 8.84 1.29
N THR A 17 -4.99 9.19 2.48
CA THR A 17 -4.26 9.04 3.74
C THR A 17 -4.07 7.56 4.13
N ALA A 18 -4.99 6.67 3.76
CA ALA A 18 -4.85 5.23 3.91
C ALA A 18 -3.72 4.70 3.03
N VAL A 19 -3.71 5.06 1.74
CA VAL A 19 -2.63 4.68 0.81
C VAL A 19 -1.28 5.20 1.29
N GLU A 20 -1.21 6.46 1.72
CA GLU A 20 0.01 7.06 2.29
C GLU A 20 0.49 6.31 3.54
N THR A 21 -0.43 5.95 4.43
CA THR A 21 -0.12 5.18 5.64
C THR A 21 0.45 3.80 5.28
N TYR A 22 -0.15 3.11 4.32
CA TYR A 22 0.29 1.77 3.90
C TYR A 22 1.63 1.81 3.18
N ALA A 23 1.82 2.77 2.28
CA ALA A 23 3.07 3.01 1.58
C ALA A 23 4.22 3.38 2.54
N THR A 24 3.98 4.27 3.51
CA THR A 24 4.98 4.65 4.53
C THR A 24 5.35 3.48 5.44
N ASN A 25 4.40 2.56 5.64
CA ASN A 25 4.65 1.30 6.34
C ASN A 25 5.20 0.21 5.40
N GLY A 26 5.50 0.48 4.13
CA GLY A 26 6.03 -0.52 3.20
C GLY A 26 5.11 -1.73 3.04
N LEU A 27 3.79 -1.55 3.19
CA LEU A 27 2.80 -2.61 2.97
C LEU A 27 2.37 -2.70 1.51
N ILE A 28 2.52 -1.60 0.78
CA ILE A 28 2.22 -1.45 -0.65
C ILE A 28 3.25 -0.52 -1.29
N GLY A 29 3.37 -0.62 -2.61
CA GLY A 29 4.29 0.16 -3.42
C GLY A 29 5.75 -0.24 -3.20
N HIS A 30 6.61 0.24 -4.10
CA HIS A 30 8.05 0.03 -4.03
C HIS A 30 8.80 1.36 -4.15
N MET A 31 9.99 1.42 -3.56
CA MET A 31 10.87 2.57 -3.75
C MET A 31 11.57 2.46 -5.09
N THR A 32 11.49 3.52 -5.91
CA THR A 32 12.32 3.61 -7.12
C THR A 32 13.71 4.12 -6.77
N ALA A 33 14.73 3.54 -7.42
CA ALA A 33 16.13 3.92 -7.20
C ALA A 33 16.42 5.39 -7.58
N GLU A 34 15.64 5.95 -8.49
CA GLU A 34 15.89 7.27 -9.09
C GLU A 34 15.28 8.43 -8.29
N SER A 35 14.14 8.24 -7.63
CA SER A 35 13.39 9.34 -7.01
C SER A 35 13.27 9.23 -5.49
N GLN A 36 13.78 8.15 -4.87
CA GLN A 36 13.58 7.81 -3.45
C GLN A 36 12.11 7.92 -3.00
N SER A 37 11.18 7.88 -3.95
CA SER A 37 9.75 8.03 -3.72
C SER A 37 9.09 6.67 -3.88
N VAL A 38 8.08 6.42 -3.05
CA VAL A 38 7.23 5.24 -3.21
C VAL A 38 6.36 5.44 -4.44
N VAL A 39 6.40 4.47 -5.34
CA VAL A 39 5.48 4.37 -6.46
C VAL A 39 4.61 3.14 -6.28
N LEU A 40 3.38 3.24 -6.77
CA LEU A 40 2.40 2.17 -6.72
C LEU A 40 2.11 1.66 -8.13
N ASP A 41 1.61 0.44 -8.24
CA ASP A 41 1.13 -0.13 -9.49
C ASP A 41 -0.28 -0.71 -9.37
N ASP A 42 -0.78 -1.31 -10.44
CA ASP A 42 -2.14 -1.84 -10.47
C ASP A 42 -2.35 -3.05 -9.53
N ASN A 43 -1.27 -3.74 -9.11
CA ASN A 43 -1.34 -4.84 -8.16
C ASN A 43 -1.55 -4.36 -6.72
N ASP A 44 -1.00 -3.18 -6.36
CA ASP A 44 -1.18 -2.59 -5.04
C ASP A 44 -2.65 -2.36 -4.68
N ARG A 45 -3.52 -2.18 -5.68
CA ARG A 45 -4.98 -2.06 -5.50
C ARG A 45 -5.57 -3.24 -4.75
N PHE A 46 -5.10 -4.45 -5.02
CA PHE A 46 -5.59 -5.64 -4.33
C PHE A 46 -5.25 -5.60 -2.83
N TRP A 47 -4.05 -5.10 -2.51
CA TRP A 47 -3.55 -5.05 -1.15
C TRP A 47 -4.23 -3.99 -0.30
N VAL A 48 -4.61 -2.83 -0.86
CA VAL A 48 -5.32 -1.78 -0.11
C VAL A 48 -6.59 -2.33 0.57
N ASN A 49 -7.48 -2.97 -0.20
CA ASN A 49 -8.72 -3.55 0.36
C ASN A 49 -8.44 -4.68 1.37
N THR A 50 -7.38 -5.45 1.13
CA THR A 50 -6.97 -6.54 2.00
C THR A 50 -6.48 -5.99 3.35
N ILE A 51 -5.63 -4.97 3.32
CA ILE A 51 -5.10 -4.29 4.50
C ILE A 51 -6.25 -3.65 5.30
N ASP A 52 -7.15 -2.93 4.64
CA ASP A 52 -8.33 -2.33 5.28
C ASP A 52 -9.12 -3.39 6.07
N SER A 53 -9.41 -4.53 5.44
CA SER A 53 -10.16 -5.62 6.08
C SER A 53 -9.45 -6.14 7.34
N PHE A 54 -8.12 -6.31 7.30
CA PHE A 54 -7.37 -6.75 8.47
C PHE A 54 -7.35 -5.71 9.59
N LEU A 55 -7.18 -4.44 9.26
CA LEU A 55 -7.20 -3.36 10.24
C LEU A 55 -8.58 -3.24 10.91
N GLU A 56 -9.66 -3.40 10.15
CA GLU A 56 -11.04 -3.43 10.68
C GLU A 56 -11.26 -4.60 11.64
N THR A 57 -10.60 -5.75 11.42
CA THR A 57 -10.64 -6.88 12.38
C THR A 57 -9.80 -6.66 13.65
N GLY A 58 -9.11 -5.53 13.76
CA GLY A 58 -8.26 -5.19 14.89
C GLY A 58 -6.84 -5.77 14.81
N THR A 59 -6.43 -6.29 13.65
CA THR A 59 -5.05 -6.74 13.45
C THR A 59 -4.11 -5.54 13.44
N PRO A 60 -3.07 -5.49 14.28
CA PRO A 60 -2.13 -4.37 14.28
C PRO A 60 -1.36 -4.27 12.95
N ILE A 61 -1.14 -3.05 12.48
CA ILE A 61 -0.41 -2.79 11.22
C ILE A 61 1.02 -3.40 11.20
N GLN A 62 1.66 -3.53 12.37
CA GLN A 62 2.98 -4.17 12.51
C GLN A 62 2.94 -5.68 12.26
N GLU A 63 1.85 -6.34 12.63
CA GLU A 63 1.66 -7.76 12.33
C GLU A 63 1.40 -7.97 10.83
N LEU A 64 0.69 -7.03 10.20
CA LEU A 64 0.46 -7.06 8.75
C LEU A 64 1.74 -7.00 7.94
N LYS A 65 2.74 -6.21 8.35
CA LYS A 65 4.07 -6.23 7.71
C LYS A 65 4.65 -7.64 7.64
N THR A 66 4.54 -8.39 8.74
CA THR A 66 5.11 -9.74 8.84
C THR A 66 4.37 -10.73 7.96
N VAL A 67 3.04 -10.61 7.89
CA VAL A 67 2.19 -11.47 7.05
C VAL A 67 2.39 -11.15 5.58
N LEU A 68 2.31 -9.87 5.20
CA LEU A 68 2.37 -9.44 3.81
C LEU A 68 3.75 -9.64 3.19
N ASN A 69 4.85 -9.50 3.93
CA ASN A 69 6.18 -9.86 3.43
C ASN A 69 6.31 -11.33 2.98
N ARG A 70 5.41 -12.23 3.43
CA ARG A 70 5.37 -13.63 2.98
C ARG A 70 4.49 -13.83 1.74
N CYS A 71 3.55 -12.93 1.52
CA CYS A 71 2.58 -12.99 0.42
C CYS A 71 2.99 -12.10 -0.78
N HIS A 72 3.83 -11.10 -0.51
CA HIS A 72 4.26 -10.06 -1.44
C HIS A 72 5.70 -9.63 -1.09
N PRO A 73 6.72 -10.41 -1.49
CA PRO A 73 8.13 -10.10 -1.22
C PRO A 73 8.70 -9.00 -2.12
#